data_AF-A0AAD3THT6-F1
#
_entry.id   AF-A0AAD3THT6-F1
#
_cell.length_a   1.000
_cell.length_b   1.000
_cell.length_c   1.000
_cell.angle_alpha   90.00
_cell.angle_beta   90.00
_cell.angle_gamma   90.00
#
_symmetry.space_group_name_H-M   'P 1'
#
loop_
_entity.id
_entity.type
_entity.pdbx_description
1 polymer ?
#
loop_
_entity_poly.entity_id
_entity_poly.type
_entity_poly.pdbx_seq_one_letter_code
_entity_poly.pdbx_strand_id
1 'polypeptide(L)'
;MGLLSIIASSFAIDAYGPISDNADGIAGMASTSHRICDKTDALDAAKNTTSTIGIEIAISSTALMSLALSGAFVSSVSISTIDILGPKVFIGLIVGEMCPYGYS
;
A
#
# COMPACT_ATOMS: atom_id res chain seq x y z
N MET A 1 7.30 10.01 8.98
CA MET A 1 8.71 9.57 8.92
C MET A 1 8.97 8.19 9.53
N GLY A 2 8.22 7.72 10.53
CA GLY A 2 8.48 6.40 11.14
C GLY A 2 8.24 5.21 10.19
N LEU A 3 7.03 5.08 9.63
CA LEU A 3 6.65 3.91 8.83
C LEU A 3 7.47 3.76 7.52
N LEU A 4 7.82 4.87 6.88
CA LEU A 4 8.66 4.87 5.66
C LEU A 4 10.17 4.87 5.95
N SER A 5 10.60 4.82 7.22
CA SER A 5 12.03 4.74 7.54
C SER A 5 12.67 3.45 7.00
N ILE A 6 11.88 2.37 6.92
CA ILE A 6 12.27 1.07 6.37
C ILE A 6 11.89 0.88 4.89
N ILE A 7 11.59 1.97 4.18
CA ILE A 7 11.09 1.89 2.80
C ILE A 7 12.09 1.21 1.87
N ALA A 8 13.40 1.42 2.06
CA ALA A 8 14.44 0.79 1.25
C ALA A 8 14.40 -0.75 1.35
N SER A 9 14.27 -1.27 2.58
CA SER A 9 14.15 -2.71 2.81
C SER A 9 12.82 -3.25 2.27
N SER A 10 11.72 -2.56 2.52
CA SER A 10 10.39 -2.99 2.05
C SER A 10 10.31 -3.04 0.53
N PHE A 11 10.86 -2.03 -0.15
CA PHE A 11 10.95 -1.96 -1.60
C PHE A 11 11.86 -3.05 -2.18
N ALA A 12 12.97 -3.37 -1.51
CA ALA A 12 13.86 -4.45 -1.96
C ALA A 12 13.18 -5.82 -1.94
N ILE A 13 12.36 -6.12 -0.91
CA ILE A 13 11.66 -7.40 -0.81
C ILE A 13 10.46 -7.44 -1.79
N ASP A 14 9.77 -6.32 -2.01
CA ASP A 14 8.69 -6.23 -3.02
C ASP A 14 9.24 -6.36 -4.45
N ALA A 15 10.36 -5.71 -4.76
CA ALA A 15 11.04 -5.81 -6.06
C ALA A 15 11.59 -7.23 -6.34
N TYR A 16 11.84 -8.03 -5.32
CA TYR A 16 12.21 -9.44 -5.47
C TYR A 16 11.10 -10.26 -6.14
N GLY A 17 9.84 -9.87 -5.93
CA GLY A 17 8.68 -10.58 -6.43
C GLY A 17 8.67 -10.72 -7.96
N PRO A 18 8.60 -9.63 -8.73
CA PRO A 18 8.63 -9.67 -10.20
C PRO A 18 9.87 -10.38 -10.77
N ILE A 19 10.99 -10.33 -10.07
CA ILE A 19 12.23 -11.01 -10.47
C ILE A 19 12.05 -12.53 -10.32
N SER A 20 11.45 -12.98 -9.22
CA SER A 20 11.17 -14.40 -8.97
C SER A 20 10.17 -14.98 -9.96
N ASP A 21 9.07 -14.29 -10.26
CA ASP A 21 8.08 -14.76 -11.25
C ASP A 21 8.69 -14.95 -12.64
N ASN A 22 9.54 -14.01 -13.06
CA ASN A 22 10.21 -14.11 -14.35
C ASN A 22 11.19 -15.29 -14.39
N ALA A 23 11.88 -15.56 -13.27
CA ALA A 23 12.76 -16.71 -13.16
C ALA A 23 11.96 -18.02 -13.23
N ASP A 24 10.81 -18.10 -12.58
CA ASP A 24 9.93 -19.26 -12.63
C ASP A 24 9.34 -19.48 -14.02
N GLY A 25 8.83 -18.43 -14.66
CA GLY A 25 8.31 -18.49 -16.03
C GLY A 25 9.37 -18.98 -17.04
N ILE A 26 10.61 -18.50 -16.93
CA ILE A 26 11.72 -18.98 -17.77
C ILE A 26 12.04 -20.45 -17.46
N ALA A 27 12.04 -20.86 -16.19
CA ALA A 27 12.31 -22.24 -15.79
C ALA A 27 11.23 -23.22 -16.29
N GLY A 28 9.95 -22.81 -16.28
CA GLY A 28 8.85 -23.58 -16.85
C GLY A 28 8.96 -23.71 -18.37
N MET A 29 9.28 -22.62 -19.07
CA MET A 29 9.46 -22.62 -20.53
C MET A 29 10.69 -23.40 -20.99
N ALA A 30 11.76 -23.45 -20.18
CA ALA A 30 13.00 -24.16 -20.49
C ALA A 30 12.97 -25.66 -20.18
N SER A 31 11.83 -26.22 -19.73
CA SER A 31 11.68 -27.64 -19.33
C SER A 31 12.73 -28.09 -18.31
N THR A 32 13.05 -27.19 -17.37
CA THR A 32 14.08 -27.44 -16.35
C THR A 32 13.64 -28.50 -15.32
N SER A 33 14.60 -29.08 -14.58
CA SER A 33 14.32 -30.15 -13.60
C SER A 33 13.27 -29.74 -12.55
N HIS A 34 12.39 -30.66 -12.16
CA HIS A 34 11.34 -30.48 -11.13
C HIS A 34 11.85 -29.84 -9.84
N ARG A 35 13.09 -30.12 -9.45
CA ARG A 35 13.73 -29.57 -8.25
C ARG A 35 13.97 -28.05 -8.31
N ILE A 36 13.90 -27.45 -9.50
CA ILE A 36 14.01 -26.00 -9.71
C ILE A 36 12.62 -25.36 -9.58
N CYS A 37 11.57 -25.95 -10.18
CA CYS A 37 10.18 -25.51 -9.98
C CYS A 37 9.78 -25.53 -8.50
N ASP A 38 10.06 -26.62 -7.77
CA ASP A 38 9.71 -26.69 -6.34
C ASP A 38 10.34 -25.56 -5.51
N LYS A 39 11.48 -25.03 -5.94
CA LYS A 39 12.15 -23.90 -5.28
C LYS A 39 11.56 -22.56 -5.68
N THR A 40 11.23 -22.36 -6.95
CA THR A 40 10.60 -21.11 -7.40
C THR A 40 9.16 -20.97 -6.89
N ASP A 41 8.40 -22.06 -6.79
CA ASP A 41 7.06 -22.07 -6.19
C ASP A 41 7.08 -21.62 -4.72
N ALA A 42 8.10 -22.06 -3.96
CA ALA A 42 8.28 -21.63 -2.57
C ALA A 42 8.62 -20.12 -2.47
N LEU A 43 9.35 -19.58 -3.44
CA LEU A 43 9.65 -18.15 -3.51
C LEU A 43 8.42 -17.31 -3.91
N ASP A 44 7.59 -17.80 -4.83
CA ASP A 44 6.34 -17.12 -5.22
C ASP A 44 5.35 -17.02 -4.05
N ALA A 45 5.23 -18.08 -3.25
CA ALA A 45 4.42 -18.05 -2.04
C ALA A 45 4.90 -16.98 -1.04
N ALA A 46 6.22 -16.85 -0.85
CA ALA A 46 6.81 -15.82 0.01
C ALA A 46 6.61 -14.41 -0.55
N LYS A 47 6.66 -14.25 -1.88
CA LYS A 47 6.34 -12.99 -2.56
C LYS A 47 4.92 -12.54 -2.28
N ASN A 48 3.91 -13.40 -2.44
CA ASN A 48 2.50 -13.00 -2.27
C ASN A 48 2.23 -12.42 -0.87
N THR A 49 2.91 -12.97 0.14
CA THR A 49 2.89 -12.43 1.50
C THR A 49 3.56 -11.05 1.57
N THR A 50 4.73 -10.89 0.94
CA THR A 50 5.47 -9.62 0.94
C THR A 50 4.74 -8.51 0.20
N SER A 51 4.15 -8.81 -0.96
CA SER A 51 3.40 -7.82 -1.75
C SER A 51 2.24 -7.25 -0.95
N THR A 52 1.54 -8.11 -0.19
CA THR A 52 0.47 -7.68 0.73
C THR A 52 1.00 -6.73 1.80
N ILE A 53 2.16 -7.05 2.41
CA ILE A 53 2.81 -6.18 3.41
C ILE A 53 3.19 -4.81 2.80
N GLY A 54 3.70 -4.79 1.57
CA GLY A 54 4.03 -3.55 0.86
C GLY A 54 2.81 -2.64 0.67
N ILE A 55 1.67 -3.22 0.29
CA ILE A 55 0.39 -2.51 0.14
C ILE A 55 -0.08 -1.94 1.49
N GLU A 56 -0.05 -2.74 2.57
CA GLU A 56 -0.47 -2.27 3.90
C GLU A 56 0.39 -1.10 4.40
N ILE A 57 1.72 -1.18 4.22
CA ILE A 57 2.65 -0.09 4.58
C ILE A 57 2.29 1.19 3.81
N ALA A 58 2.00 1.08 2.51
CA ALA A 58 1.63 2.22 1.68
C ALA A 58 0.31 2.87 2.10
N ILE A 59 -0.73 2.06 2.39
CA ILE A 59 -2.03 2.53 2.85
C ILE A 59 -1.91 3.20 4.21
N SER A 60 -1.26 2.55 5.17
CA SER A 60 -1.08 3.07 6.53
C SER A 60 -0.27 4.37 6.54
N SER A 61 0.79 4.46 5.71
CA SER A 61 1.59 5.68 5.59
C SER A 61 0.76 6.84 5.01
N THR A 62 -0.03 6.56 3.99
CA THR A 62 -0.91 7.56 3.37
C THR A 62 -1.99 8.03 4.34
N ALA A 63 -2.59 7.13 5.13
CA ALA A 63 -3.58 7.47 6.14
C ALA A 63 -3.00 8.39 7.22
N LEU A 64 -1.82 8.07 7.75
CA LEU A 64 -1.14 8.91 8.75
C LEU A 64 -0.75 10.28 8.20
N MET A 65 -0.25 10.32 6.97
CA MET A 65 0.09 11.58 6.30
C MET A 65 -1.15 12.44 6.03
N SER A 66 -2.24 11.81 5.58
CA SER A 66 -3.52 12.48 5.33
C SER A 66 -4.09 13.09 6.62
N LEU A 67 -4.01 12.37 7.74
CA LEU A 67 -4.43 12.89 9.04
C LEU A 67 -3.59 14.09 9.48
N ALA A 68 -2.26 13.99 9.35
CA ALA A 68 -1.36 15.10 9.67
C ALA A 68 -1.62 16.33 8.78
N LEU A 69 -1.81 16.13 7.48
CA LEU A 69 -2.12 17.20 6.53
C LEU A 69 -3.50 17.81 6.79
N SER A 70 -4.47 17.02 7.24
CA SER A 70 -5.80 17.51 7.64
C SER A 70 -5.70 18.46 8.84
N GLY A 71 -4.89 18.12 9.85
CA GLY A 71 -4.61 19.02 10.98
C GLY A 71 -3.90 20.30 10.54
N ALA A 72 -2.90 20.19 9.66
CA ALA A 72 -2.20 21.34 9.09
C ALA A 72 -3.14 22.23 8.27
N PHE A 73 -4.06 21.64 7.50
CA PHE A 73 -5.06 22.36 6.73
C PHE A 73 -5.97 23.18 7.64
N VAL A 74 -6.54 22.57 8.69
CA VAL A 74 -7.41 23.25 9.68
C VAL A 74 -6.71 24.46 10.29
N SER A 75 -5.43 24.31 10.65
CA SER A 75 -4.61 25.43 11.13
C SER A 75 -4.36 26.50 10.08
N SER A 76 -4.16 26.13 8.81
CA SER A 76 -3.89 27.08 7.72
C SER A 76 -5.09 27.96 7.35
N VAL A 77 -6.31 27.43 7.50
CA VAL A 77 -7.56 28.15 7.25
C VAL A 77 -8.17 28.75 8.52
N SER A 78 -7.44 28.73 9.63
CA SER A 78 -7.85 29.30 10.93
C SER A 78 -9.20 28.76 11.44
N ILE A 79 -9.50 27.48 11.21
CA ILE A 79 -10.69 26.83 11.79
C ILE A 79 -10.39 26.51 13.26
N SER A 80 -11.20 27.03 14.16
CA SER A 80 -11.05 26.85 15.62
C SER A 80 -11.42 25.44 16.09
N THR A 81 -12.52 24.88 15.59
CA THR A 81 -12.98 23.53 15.93
C THR A 81 -13.66 22.88 14.74
N ILE A 82 -13.39 21.59 14.52
CA ILE A 82 -14.13 20.76 13.58
C ILE A 82 -15.29 20.12 14.34
N ASP A 83 -16.52 20.55 14.06
CA ASP A 83 -17.73 19.92 14.59
C ASP A 83 -18.31 18.96 13.55
N ILE A 84 -18.26 17.66 13.85
CA ILE A 84 -18.74 16.58 12.97
C ILE A 84 -20.27 16.64 12.82
N LEU A 85 -20.99 17.15 13.82
CA LEU A 85 -22.44 17.33 13.76
C LEU A 85 -22.85 18.61 13.00
N GLY A 86 -21.87 19.45 12.65
CA GLY A 86 -22.09 20.63 11.82
C GLY A 86 -22.54 20.24 10.41
N PRO A 87 -23.65 20.79 9.88
CA PRO A 87 -24.20 20.37 8.58
C PRO A 87 -23.19 20.42 7.43
N LYS A 88 -22.34 21.44 7.40
CA LYS A 88 -21.30 21.61 6.36
C LYS A 88 -20.23 20.52 6.43
N VAL A 89 -19.79 20.16 7.64
CA VAL A 89 -18.76 19.12 7.85
C VAL A 89 -19.34 17.74 7.57
N PHE A 90 -20.58 17.49 8.01
CA PHE A 90 -21.25 16.21 7.81
C PHE A 90 -21.51 15.90 6.33
N ILE A 91 -21.99 16.88 5.55
CA ILE A 91 -22.17 16.73 4.10
C ILE A 91 -20.80 16.49 3.44
N GLY A 92 -19.77 17.24 3.82
CA GLY A 92 -18.41 17.05 3.32
C GLY A 92 -17.85 15.66 3.63
N LEU A 93 -18.12 15.11 4.81
CA LEU A 93 -17.70 13.77 5.22
C LEU A 93 -18.34 12.69 4.34
N ILE A 94 -19.66 12.73 4.15
CA ILE A 94 -20.39 11.75 3.32
C ILE A 94 -19.91 11.81 1.86
N VAL A 95 -19.81 13.01 1.29
CA VAL A 95 -19.34 13.17 -0.11
C VAL A 95 -17.88 12.71 -0.24
N GLY A 96 -17.04 13.00 0.76
CA GLY A 96 -15.65 12.55 0.82
C GLY A 96 -15.51 11.03 0.87
N GLU A 97 -16.33 10.34 1.68
CA GLU A 97 -16.33 8.88 1.80
C GLU A 97 -16.81 8.19 0.51
N MET A 98 -17.69 8.83 -0.26
CA MET A 98 -18.14 8.31 -1.55
C MET A 98 -17.09 8.45 -2.65
N CYS A 99 -16.11 9.34 -2.48
CA CYS A 99 -15.12 9.67 -3.49
C CYS A 99 -14.31 8.44 -3.98
N PRO A 100 -13.76 7.56 -3.11
CA PRO A 100 -13.06 6.35 -3.53
C PRO A 100 -13.91 5.40 -4.38
N TYR A 101 -15.22 5.29 -4.12
CA TYR A 101 -16.13 4.46 -4.90
C TYR A 101 -16.39 5.02 -6.30
N GLY A 102 -16.26 6.33 -6.49
CA GLY A 102 -16.32 6.95 -7.82
C GLY A 102 -15.06 6.72 -8.67
N TYR A 103 -13.94 6.35 -8.05
CA TYR A 103 -12.65 6.09 -8.72
C TYR A 103 -12.31 4.60 -8.87
N SER A 104 -13.04 3.70 -8.17
CA SER A 104 -12.86 2.24 -8.22
C SER A 104 -13.56 1.63 -9.43
#